data_AF-A0A8T3MPP6-F1
#
_entry.id   AF-A0A8T3MPP6-F1
#
_cell.length_a   1.000
_cell.length_b   1.000
_cell.length_c   1.000
_cell.angle_alpha   90.00
_cell.angle_beta   90.00
_cell.angle_gamma   90.00
#
_symmetry.space_group_name_H-M   'P 1'
#
loop_
_entity.id
_entity.type
_entity.pdbx_description
1 polymer ?
#
loop_
_entity_poly.entity_id
_entity_poly.type
_entity_poly.pdbx_seq_one_letter_code
_entity_poly.pdbx_strand_id
1 'polypeptide(L)'
;MPDAAQTWVFAEAWWASRLSAPSFAKMVGWALVVVWRVLDRLWRSFTKNGSLWVAIPRPLYERAIRAASAFFLLIGVALAAALYVPFLALFFLLAQLPGPFERAVLALRLFLVDQIGDFYTFLNDDVQARHIHQAVADSVKHLVTQERCGRIVVMAHSQGAVVAFDALSSSPIPEIKAVSTLVTVGGALNNAWRLRPSGSRRLRGDLPGHIRWLDVWADYDYVAGGTLVRPGRAQASEDVPVMNTLNVITDHGGYFTNREEFLSLLAQEVNAPGAPQTSRFRSPDTERWIRRRRDRVLTMVSWRLVAFILFAAAMLSRMRPLDRLGADGDAAGLWLGKLPLLGGVVDALTNVAGWLSLRPPVSDAFARLFGMGVWVAAYTLLFVALYSLVFGPWHEAEGRRSLGTAPPPATQRLEIIVTSVLVLLGLFAGAWSIVDLPPLPRPVP
;
A
#
# COMPACT_ATOMS: atom_id res chain seq x y z
N MET A 1 38.58 -6.52 14.89
CA MET A 1 38.46 -6.00 16.26
C MET A 1 37.11 -6.47 16.78
N PRO A 2 36.99 -6.97 18.03
CA PRO A 2 35.68 -7.17 18.63
C PRO A 2 34.88 -5.87 18.52
N ASP A 3 33.63 -5.95 18.06
CA ASP A 3 32.75 -4.80 17.87
C ASP A 3 32.80 -3.90 19.11
N ALA A 4 33.41 -2.73 18.98
CA ALA A 4 33.35 -1.73 20.04
C ALA A 4 31.87 -1.51 20.37
N ALA A 5 31.54 -1.51 21.66
CA ALA A 5 30.16 -1.35 22.11
C ALA A 5 29.55 -0.09 21.46
N GLN A 6 28.54 -0.28 20.61
CA GLN A 6 27.81 0.80 19.96
C GLN A 6 26.60 1.15 20.82
N THR A 7 26.44 2.43 21.16
CA THR A 7 25.20 2.99 21.72
C THR A 7 24.38 3.58 20.58
N TRP A 8 23.11 3.19 20.47
CA TRP A 8 22.20 3.71 19.45
C TRP A 8 21.22 4.67 20.12
N VAL A 9 21.14 5.90 19.58
CA VAL A 9 20.17 6.91 20.01
C VAL A 9 19.22 7.18 18.86
N PHE A 10 17.93 7.25 19.17
CA PHE A 10 16.88 7.48 18.18
C PHE A 10 16.25 8.85 18.42
N ALA A 11 16.08 9.62 17.35
CA ALA A 11 15.32 10.87 17.36
C ALA A 11 14.36 10.88 16.17
N GLU A 12 13.12 11.28 16.43
CA GLU A 12 12.09 11.43 15.40
C GLU A 12 12.00 12.88 14.93
N ALA A 13 12.18 13.10 13.64
CA ALA A 13 11.91 14.39 13.00
C ALA A 13 10.42 14.51 12.67
N TRP A 14 9.58 14.82 13.66
CA TRP A 14 8.11 14.93 13.49
C TRP A 14 7.71 16.19 12.69
N TRP A 15 7.81 16.11 11.37
CA TRP A 15 7.54 17.23 10.46
C TRP A 15 6.05 17.47 10.18
N ALA A 16 5.19 16.45 10.29
CA ALA A 16 3.78 16.54 9.93
C ALA A 16 3.01 17.59 10.74
N SER A 17 3.38 17.81 12.01
CA SER A 17 2.79 18.87 12.85
C SER A 17 2.99 20.30 12.32
N ARG A 18 3.91 20.51 11.38
CA ARG A 18 4.28 21.85 10.88
C ARG A 18 3.53 22.23 9.60
N LEU A 19 2.60 21.40 9.13
CA LEU A 19 1.85 21.60 7.90
C LEU A 19 0.49 22.25 8.12
N SER A 20 0.17 23.18 7.22
CA SER A 20 -1.18 23.69 7.04
C SER A 20 -1.80 22.99 5.83
N ALA A 21 -2.93 22.32 6.09
CA ALA A 21 -3.68 21.62 5.06
C ALA A 21 -4.11 22.58 3.93
N PRO A 22 -3.99 22.18 2.65
CA PRO A 22 -4.52 22.98 1.56
C PRO A 22 -6.06 22.93 1.57
N SER A 23 -6.69 23.85 0.83
CA SER A 23 -8.15 23.85 0.66
C SER A 23 -8.66 22.52 0.10
N PHE A 24 -9.86 22.10 0.49
CA PHE A 24 -10.46 20.85 0.04
C PHE A 24 -10.48 20.66 -1.49
N ALA A 25 -10.85 21.70 -2.24
CA ALA A 25 -10.88 21.64 -3.71
C ALA A 25 -9.49 21.31 -4.31
N LYS A 26 -8.41 21.88 -3.75
CA LYS A 26 -7.03 21.56 -4.16
C LYS A 26 -6.69 20.10 -3.85
N MET A 27 -7.11 19.58 -2.70
CA MET A 27 -6.89 18.17 -2.33
C MET A 27 -7.60 17.20 -3.29
N VAL A 28 -8.86 17.47 -3.65
CA VAL A 28 -9.60 16.64 -4.62
C VAL A 28 -8.93 16.67 -5.99
N GLY A 29 -8.57 17.85 -6.49
CA GLY A 29 -7.85 17.98 -7.75
C GLY A 29 -6.51 17.22 -7.73
N TRP A 30 -5.78 17.30 -6.62
CA TRP A 30 -4.52 16.59 -6.44
C TRP A 30 -4.70 15.07 -6.34
N ALA A 31 -5.74 14.60 -5.64
CA ALA A 31 -6.06 13.18 -5.53
C ALA A 31 -6.28 12.55 -6.91
N LEU A 32 -6.97 13.24 -7.83
CA LEU A 32 -7.16 12.77 -9.20
C LEU A 32 -5.83 12.65 -9.96
N VAL A 33 -4.91 13.60 -9.78
CA VAL A 33 -3.56 13.53 -10.36
C VAL A 33 -2.80 12.32 -9.82
N VAL A 34 -2.90 12.04 -8.52
CA VAL A 34 -2.27 10.87 -7.90
C VAL A 34 -2.87 9.57 -8.44
N VAL A 35 -4.20 9.46 -8.51
CA VAL A 35 -4.89 8.27 -9.04
C VAL A 35 -4.45 7.95 -10.47
N TRP A 36 -4.40 8.96 -11.35
CA TRP A 36 -3.92 8.76 -12.73
C TRP A 36 -2.50 8.22 -12.79
N ARG A 37 -1.63 8.65 -11.87
CA ARG A 37 -0.25 8.17 -11.80
C ARG A 37 -0.14 6.74 -11.29
N VAL A 38 -0.98 6.34 -10.35
CA VAL A 38 -1.05 4.94 -9.90
C VAL A 38 -1.44 4.05 -11.08
N LEU A 39 -2.45 4.47 -11.86
CA LEU A 39 -2.89 3.75 -13.06
C LEU A 39 -1.78 3.63 -14.12
N ASP A 40 -1.12 4.74 -14.48
CA ASP A 40 0.01 4.75 -15.41
C ASP A 40 1.16 3.83 -14.94
N ARG A 41 1.46 3.82 -13.63
CA ARG A 41 2.48 2.91 -13.07
C ARG A 41 2.08 1.45 -13.17
N LEU A 42 0.85 1.10 -12.81
CA LEU A 42 0.35 -0.27 -12.92
C LEU A 42 0.35 -0.75 -14.38
N TRP A 43 -0.01 0.12 -15.31
CA TRP A 43 0.08 -0.14 -16.74
C TRP A 43 1.51 -0.41 -17.21
N ARG A 44 2.48 0.41 -16.80
CA ARG A 44 3.90 0.19 -17.10
C ARG A 44 4.44 -1.09 -16.44
N SER A 45 4.00 -1.41 -15.22
CA SER A 45 4.38 -2.63 -14.53
C SER A 45 3.83 -3.87 -15.24
N PHE A 46 2.57 -3.83 -15.68
CA PHE A 46 1.94 -4.89 -16.47
C PHE A 46 2.70 -5.12 -17.79
N THR A 47 2.97 -4.06 -18.56
CA THR A 47 3.67 -4.16 -19.85
C THR A 47 5.13 -4.63 -19.70
N LYS A 48 5.85 -4.17 -18.67
CA LYS A 48 7.20 -4.67 -18.35
C LYS A 48 7.19 -6.14 -17.94
N ASN A 49 6.32 -6.54 -17.02
CA ASN A 49 6.27 -7.93 -16.53
C ASN A 49 5.71 -8.91 -17.57
N GLY A 50 4.84 -8.46 -18.46
CA GLY A 50 4.31 -9.26 -19.57
C GLY A 50 5.28 -9.38 -20.76
N SER A 51 6.28 -8.49 -20.86
CA SER A 51 7.28 -8.57 -21.91
C SER A 51 8.28 -9.69 -21.62
N LEU A 52 8.34 -10.68 -22.52
CA LEU A 52 9.35 -11.75 -22.52
C LEU A 52 10.79 -11.21 -22.62
N TRP A 53 10.96 -9.94 -22.98
CA TRP A 53 12.23 -9.30 -23.29
C TRP A 53 12.90 -8.57 -22.11
N VAL A 54 12.32 -8.61 -20.90
CA VAL A 54 12.93 -7.95 -19.73
C VAL A 54 14.05 -8.81 -19.15
N ALA A 55 15.24 -8.21 -19.06
CA ALA A 55 16.53 -8.83 -18.75
C ALA A 55 16.73 -9.35 -17.31
N ILE A 56 15.68 -9.46 -16.49
CA ILE A 56 15.83 -10.01 -15.13
C ILE A 56 15.57 -11.52 -15.22
N PRO A 57 16.56 -12.39 -14.90
CA PRO A 57 16.40 -13.84 -14.93
C PRO A 57 15.50 -14.32 -13.79
N ARG A 58 14.19 -14.14 -13.94
CA ARG A 58 13.16 -14.71 -13.05
C ARG A 58 12.59 -15.99 -13.67
N PRO A 59 12.21 -16.99 -12.86
CA PRO A 59 11.52 -18.16 -13.38
C PRO A 59 10.19 -17.78 -14.03
N LEU A 60 9.75 -18.55 -15.02
CA LEU A 60 8.56 -18.23 -15.83
C LEU A 60 7.29 -18.08 -14.98
N TYR A 61 7.11 -18.94 -13.96
CA TYR A 61 5.93 -18.90 -13.09
C TYR A 61 5.85 -17.59 -12.29
N GLU A 62 6.97 -17.05 -11.80
CA GLU A 62 7.01 -15.78 -11.07
C GLU A 62 6.59 -14.63 -12.00
N ARG A 63 7.08 -14.63 -13.25
CA ARG A 63 6.67 -13.64 -14.26
C ARG A 63 5.18 -13.71 -14.54
N ALA A 64 4.63 -14.92 -14.71
CA ALA A 64 3.20 -15.13 -14.95
C ALA A 64 2.34 -14.63 -13.78
N ILE A 65 2.68 -14.98 -12.53
CA ILE A 65 1.96 -14.54 -11.33
C ILE A 65 1.97 -13.02 -11.22
N ARG A 66 3.12 -12.38 -11.45
CA ARG A 66 3.25 -10.91 -11.39
C ARG A 66 2.51 -10.21 -12.52
N ALA A 67 2.54 -10.74 -13.75
CA ALA A 67 1.78 -10.18 -14.86
C ALA A 67 0.27 -10.26 -14.60
N ALA A 68 -0.22 -11.43 -14.16
CA ALA A 68 -1.62 -11.62 -13.78
C ALA A 68 -2.02 -10.70 -12.62
N SER A 69 -1.19 -10.62 -11.56
CA SER A 69 -1.47 -9.74 -10.42
C SER A 69 -1.49 -8.27 -10.81
N ALA A 70 -0.54 -7.81 -11.63
CA ALA A 70 -0.53 -6.43 -12.12
C ALA A 70 -1.78 -6.13 -12.96
N PHE A 71 -2.23 -7.07 -13.79
CA PHE A 71 -3.45 -6.94 -14.58
C PHE A 71 -4.71 -6.79 -13.71
N PHE A 72 -4.92 -7.69 -12.74
CA PHE A 72 -6.07 -7.61 -11.84
C PHE A 72 -6.02 -6.36 -10.95
N LEU A 73 -4.83 -5.97 -10.48
CA LEU A 73 -4.66 -4.72 -9.71
C LEU A 73 -4.97 -3.49 -10.57
N LEU A 74 -4.56 -3.47 -11.84
CA LEU A 74 -4.89 -2.39 -12.75
C LEU A 74 -6.41 -2.25 -12.93
N ILE A 75 -7.11 -3.36 -13.18
CA ILE A 75 -8.58 -3.36 -13.28
C ILE A 75 -9.19 -2.89 -11.97
N GLY A 76 -8.75 -3.44 -10.83
CA GLY A 76 -9.27 -3.08 -9.52
C GLY A 76 -9.09 -1.60 -9.19
N VAL A 77 -7.92 -1.04 -9.46
CA VAL A 77 -7.65 0.40 -9.25
C VAL A 77 -8.43 1.26 -10.24
N ALA A 78 -8.58 0.84 -11.50
CA ALA A 78 -9.38 1.58 -12.48
C ALA A 78 -10.86 1.62 -12.09
N LEU A 79 -11.41 0.49 -11.63
CA LEU A 79 -12.77 0.43 -11.08
C LEU A 79 -12.91 1.28 -9.83
N ALA A 80 -11.97 1.17 -8.88
CA ALA A 80 -11.97 1.99 -7.68
C ALA A 80 -11.90 3.48 -8.01
N ALA A 81 -11.08 3.88 -8.99
CA ALA A 81 -10.98 5.25 -9.48
C ALA A 81 -12.29 5.74 -10.12
N ALA A 82 -12.92 4.90 -10.96
CA ALA A 82 -14.21 5.22 -11.58
C ALA A 82 -15.32 5.39 -10.53
N LEU A 83 -15.28 4.59 -9.46
CA LEU A 83 -16.23 4.66 -8.35
C LEU A 83 -15.88 5.75 -7.33
N TYR A 84 -14.63 6.22 -7.30
CA TYR A 84 -14.15 7.17 -6.30
C TYR A 84 -14.88 8.52 -6.37
N VAL A 85 -15.08 9.08 -7.57
CA VAL A 85 -15.79 10.35 -7.75
C VAL A 85 -17.26 10.27 -7.32
N PRO A 86 -18.08 9.30 -7.81
CA PRO A 86 -19.46 9.19 -7.35
C PRO A 86 -19.53 8.84 -5.86
N PHE A 87 -18.59 8.04 -5.35
CA PHE A 87 -18.49 7.75 -3.93
C PHE A 87 -18.23 9.03 -3.11
N LEU A 88 -17.25 9.86 -3.50
CA LEU A 88 -17.01 11.14 -2.85
C LEU A 88 -18.25 12.04 -2.91
N ALA A 89 -18.91 12.16 -4.07
CA ALA A 89 -20.11 12.98 -4.22
C ALA A 89 -21.24 12.51 -3.30
N LEU A 90 -21.53 11.20 -3.30
CA LEU A 90 -22.51 10.59 -2.39
C LEU A 90 -22.12 10.85 -0.94
N PHE A 91 -20.85 10.69 -0.62
CA PHE A 91 -20.35 10.87 0.73
C PHE A 91 -20.45 12.32 1.20
N PHE A 92 -20.26 13.31 0.32
CA PHE A 92 -20.53 14.72 0.60
C PHE A 92 -22.00 15.03 0.84
N LEU A 93 -22.89 14.36 0.11
CA LEU A 93 -24.33 14.48 0.33
C LEU A 93 -24.70 13.89 1.70
N LEU A 94 -24.18 12.70 2.02
CA LEU A 94 -24.38 12.06 3.33
C LEU A 94 -23.77 12.85 4.48
N ALA A 95 -22.67 13.59 4.24
CA ALA A 95 -22.05 14.46 5.23
C ALA A 95 -22.97 15.58 5.73
N GLN A 96 -24.00 15.96 4.95
CA GLN A 96 -24.98 16.96 5.35
C GLN A 96 -25.97 16.42 6.39
N LEU A 97 -26.00 15.09 6.60
CA LEU A 97 -26.84 14.45 7.59
C LEU A 97 -26.09 14.37 8.94
N PRO A 98 -26.65 14.89 10.04
CA PRO A 98 -26.02 14.82 11.35
C PRO A 98 -25.88 13.36 11.83
N GLY A 99 -24.80 13.04 12.55
CA GLY A 99 -24.63 11.75 13.24
C GLY A 99 -23.44 10.91 12.74
N PRO A 100 -23.61 9.60 12.45
CA PRO A 100 -22.49 8.71 12.13
C PRO A 100 -21.76 9.06 10.83
N PHE A 101 -22.46 9.67 9.85
CA PHE A 101 -21.87 10.08 8.57
C PHE A 101 -20.89 11.24 8.72
N GLU A 102 -21.21 12.21 9.57
CA GLU A 102 -20.30 13.31 9.90
C GLU A 102 -18.95 12.78 10.42
N ARG A 103 -18.96 11.79 11.33
CA ARG A 103 -17.74 11.17 11.84
C ARG A 103 -16.95 10.44 10.76
N ALA A 104 -17.63 9.71 9.88
CA ALA A 104 -16.97 9.07 8.74
C ALA A 104 -16.33 10.13 7.83
N VAL A 105 -17.00 11.26 7.61
CA VAL A 105 -16.52 12.36 6.76
C VAL A 105 -15.32 13.05 7.36
N LEU A 106 -15.33 13.27 8.67
CA LEU A 106 -14.16 13.77 9.38
C LEU A 106 -12.99 12.79 9.26
N ALA A 107 -13.22 11.47 9.39
CA ALA A 107 -12.17 10.48 9.21
C ALA A 107 -11.60 10.45 7.78
N LEU A 108 -12.44 10.50 6.75
CA LEU A 108 -11.99 10.59 5.35
C LEU A 108 -11.27 11.91 5.09
N ARG A 109 -11.76 13.02 5.67
CA ARG A 109 -11.10 14.33 5.55
C ARG A 109 -9.72 14.27 6.17
N LEU A 110 -9.55 13.70 7.36
CA LEU A 110 -8.23 13.51 7.98
C LEU A 110 -7.33 12.68 7.07
N PHE A 111 -7.82 11.57 6.52
CA PHE A 111 -7.03 10.78 5.57
C PHE A 111 -6.59 11.58 4.32
N LEU A 112 -7.51 12.32 3.68
CA LEU A 112 -7.19 13.13 2.50
C LEU A 112 -6.26 14.30 2.84
N VAL A 113 -6.45 14.95 3.98
CA VAL A 113 -5.60 16.03 4.46
C VAL A 113 -4.20 15.51 4.75
N ASP A 114 -4.09 14.50 5.60
CA ASP A 114 -2.82 14.03 6.14
C ASP A 114 -1.98 13.32 5.08
N GLN A 115 -2.59 12.62 4.10
CA GLN A 115 -1.85 11.85 3.11
C GLN A 115 -1.63 12.59 1.79
N ILE A 116 -2.63 13.37 1.34
CA ILE A 116 -2.61 14.00 0.00
C ILE A 116 -2.32 15.50 0.12
N GLY A 117 -2.92 16.16 1.11
CA GLY A 117 -2.76 17.59 1.37
C GLY A 117 -1.34 17.95 1.76
N ASP A 118 -0.75 17.20 2.68
CA ASP A 118 0.62 17.40 3.16
C ASP A 118 1.65 17.39 2.04
N PHE A 119 1.53 16.42 1.12
CA PHE A 119 2.43 16.31 -0.02
C PHE A 119 2.28 17.48 -0.99
N TYR A 120 1.03 17.91 -1.25
CA TYR A 120 0.76 19.08 -2.07
C TYR A 120 1.37 20.34 -1.45
N THR A 121 1.10 20.60 -0.18
CA THR A 121 1.58 21.79 0.53
C THR A 121 3.10 21.81 0.54
N PHE A 122 3.74 20.69 0.89
CA PHE A 122 5.20 20.60 0.88
C PHE A 122 5.80 20.92 -0.49
N LEU A 123 5.19 20.49 -1.60
CA LEU A 123 5.73 20.75 -2.95
C LEU A 123 5.47 22.16 -3.48
N ASN A 124 4.39 22.81 -3.03
CA ASN A 124 3.91 24.08 -3.62
C ASN A 124 4.12 25.30 -2.70
N ASP A 125 4.44 25.12 -1.42
CA ASP A 125 4.69 26.19 -0.46
C ASP A 125 6.13 26.13 0.07
N ASP A 126 6.99 27.00 -0.45
CA ASP A 126 8.40 27.06 -0.07
C ASP A 126 8.61 27.53 1.37
N VAL A 127 7.68 28.31 1.94
CA VAL A 127 7.78 28.78 3.33
C VAL A 127 7.52 27.61 4.27
N GLN A 128 6.44 26.86 4.05
CA GLN A 128 6.15 25.68 4.86
C GLN A 128 7.20 24.59 4.70
N ALA A 129 7.71 24.37 3.50
CA ALA A 129 8.79 23.42 3.28
C ALA A 129 10.07 23.75 4.05
N ARG A 130 10.48 25.02 4.13
CA ARG A 130 11.62 25.42 4.97
C ARG A 130 11.38 25.10 6.44
N HIS A 131 10.16 25.34 6.93
CA HIS A 131 9.82 25.03 8.32
C HIS A 131 9.84 23.52 8.61
N ILE A 132 9.48 22.71 7.63
CA ILE A 132 9.60 21.24 7.66
C ILE A 132 11.05 20.79 7.63
N HIS A 133 11.90 21.37 6.78
CA HIS A 133 13.33 21.04 6.73
C HIS A 133 14.00 21.26 8.08
N GLN A 134 13.59 22.33 8.77
CA GLN A 134 14.11 22.65 10.09
C GLN A 134 13.88 21.50 11.08
N ALA A 135 12.80 20.72 10.97
CA ALA A 135 12.57 19.57 11.87
C ALA A 135 13.65 18.48 11.73
N VAL A 136 14.11 18.23 10.49
CA VAL A 136 15.22 17.31 10.21
C VAL A 136 16.53 17.90 10.73
N ALA A 137 16.78 19.19 10.46
CA ALA A 137 17.97 19.89 10.93
C ALA A 137 18.08 19.91 12.46
N ASP A 138 16.98 20.22 13.16
CA ASP A 138 16.88 20.24 14.62
C ASP A 138 17.20 18.86 15.20
N SER A 139 16.68 17.79 14.60
CA SER A 139 16.92 16.41 15.04
C SER A 139 18.37 16.00 14.86
N VAL A 140 18.98 16.31 13.70
CA VAL A 140 20.41 16.07 13.45
C VAL A 140 21.27 16.85 14.44
N LYS A 141 20.98 18.13 14.66
CA LYS A 141 21.68 18.97 15.63
C LYS A 141 21.55 18.42 17.05
N HIS A 142 20.37 17.97 17.45
CA HIS A 142 20.15 17.37 18.77
C HIS A 142 21.01 16.13 18.96
N LEU A 143 21.01 15.20 17.98
CA LEU A 143 21.82 13.99 18.02
C LEU A 143 23.33 14.29 18.10
N VAL A 144 23.82 15.29 17.37
CA VAL A 144 25.25 15.65 17.41
C VAL A 144 25.62 16.38 18.70
N THR A 145 24.85 17.39 19.09
CA THR A 145 25.25 18.32 20.15
C THR A 145 24.89 17.83 21.55
N GLN A 146 23.73 17.20 21.71
CA GLN A 146 23.23 16.73 23.01
C GLN A 146 23.63 15.27 23.23
N GLU A 147 23.35 14.41 22.24
CA GLU A 147 23.58 12.97 22.35
C GLU A 147 25.00 12.55 21.92
N ARG A 148 25.82 13.50 21.45
CA ARG A 148 27.22 13.29 21.03
C ARG A 148 27.40 12.16 20.02
N CYS A 149 26.40 11.98 19.15
CA CYS A 149 26.43 10.96 18.13
C CYS A 149 27.50 11.30 17.08
N GLY A 150 28.54 10.45 16.97
CA GLY A 150 29.61 10.61 15.98
C GLY A 150 29.22 10.22 14.56
N ARG A 151 28.09 9.51 14.39
CA ARG A 151 27.55 9.06 13.11
C ARG A 151 26.04 9.01 13.17
N ILE A 152 25.39 9.52 12.12
CA ILE A 152 23.94 9.59 11.98
C ILE A 152 23.52 8.88 10.69
N VAL A 153 22.51 8.02 10.82
CA VAL A 153 21.77 7.45 9.70
C VAL A 153 20.39 8.08 9.69
N VAL A 154 20.04 8.77 8.62
CA VAL A 154 18.71 9.33 8.43
C VAL A 154 17.87 8.29 7.71
N MET A 155 16.81 7.82 8.35
CA MET A 155 15.84 6.92 7.75
C MET A 155 14.54 7.69 7.48
N ALA A 156 13.98 7.49 6.29
CA ALA A 156 12.80 8.23 5.87
C ALA A 156 11.87 7.37 5.01
N HIS A 157 10.58 7.33 5.40
CA HIS A 157 9.55 6.55 4.71
C HIS A 157 8.57 7.47 3.95
N SER A 158 8.07 7.02 2.81
CA SER A 158 7.03 7.72 2.04
C SER A 158 7.35 9.19 1.72
N GLN A 159 6.49 10.13 2.11
CA GLN A 159 6.73 11.58 1.99
C GLN A 159 7.95 12.05 2.80
N GLY A 160 8.23 11.40 3.93
CA GLY A 160 9.41 11.68 4.74
C GLY A 160 10.71 11.55 3.92
N ALA A 161 10.75 10.63 2.94
CA ALA A 161 11.91 10.50 2.04
C ALA A 161 12.16 11.77 1.22
N VAL A 162 11.09 12.44 0.79
CA VAL A 162 11.18 13.70 0.05
C VAL A 162 11.65 14.82 0.96
N VAL A 163 11.10 14.89 2.18
CA VAL A 163 11.49 15.86 3.21
C VAL A 163 12.96 15.71 3.59
N ALA A 164 13.40 14.49 3.90
CA ALA A 164 14.77 14.20 4.29
C ALA A 164 15.76 14.49 3.16
N PHE A 165 15.44 14.08 1.93
CA PHE A 165 16.27 14.39 0.77
C PHE A 165 16.38 15.89 0.53
N ASP A 166 15.27 16.63 0.54
CA ASP A 166 15.27 18.09 0.33
C ASP A 166 16.05 18.80 1.44
N ALA A 167 15.85 18.42 2.71
CA ALA A 167 16.58 19.00 3.84
C ALA A 167 18.09 18.77 3.72
N LEU A 168 18.53 17.53 3.45
CA LEU A 168 19.95 17.19 3.36
C LEU A 168 20.63 17.71 2.08
N SER A 169 19.90 17.94 1.00
CA SER A 169 20.45 18.42 -0.27
C SER A 169 20.41 19.93 -0.45
N SER A 170 19.50 20.63 0.24
CA SER A 170 19.25 22.06 0.00
C SER A 170 19.50 22.96 1.21
N SER A 171 19.49 22.42 2.43
CA SER A 171 19.58 23.23 3.65
C SER A 171 20.99 23.19 4.24
N PRO A 172 21.55 24.34 4.64
CA PRO A 172 22.81 24.38 5.35
C PRO A 172 22.60 23.83 6.77
N ILE A 173 22.79 22.53 6.95
CA ILE A 173 22.82 21.89 8.27
C ILE A 173 24.30 21.86 8.70
N PRO A 174 24.74 22.67 9.67
CA PRO A 174 26.16 22.71 10.07
C PRO A 174 26.71 21.33 10.45
N GLU A 175 25.87 20.53 11.09
CA GLU A 175 26.17 19.18 11.58
C GLU A 175 26.03 18.08 10.50
N ILE A 176 25.77 18.42 9.23
CA ILE A 176 25.54 17.44 8.15
C ILE A 176 26.71 16.47 7.92
N LYS A 177 27.93 16.84 8.35
CA LYS A 177 29.11 15.96 8.29
C LYS A 177 28.96 14.70 9.14
N ALA A 178 28.11 14.72 10.15
CA ALA A 178 27.81 13.53 10.97
C ALA A 178 26.83 12.57 10.27
N VAL A 179 26.05 13.05 9.29
CA VAL A 179 25.14 12.19 8.51
C VAL A 179 25.96 11.38 7.52
N SER A 180 26.06 10.07 7.74
CA SER A 180 26.80 9.18 6.85
C SER A 180 25.91 8.52 5.80
N THR A 181 24.62 8.40 6.09
CA THR A 181 23.71 7.59 5.27
C THR A 181 22.29 8.15 5.30
N LEU A 182 21.67 8.21 4.12
CA LEU A 182 20.24 8.41 3.93
C LEU A 182 19.65 7.08 3.44
N VAL A 183 18.69 6.55 4.19
CA VAL A 183 17.88 5.39 3.80
C VAL A 183 16.47 5.86 3.49
N THR A 184 16.10 5.85 2.21
CA THR A 184 14.73 6.13 1.78
C THR A 184 13.96 4.84 1.58
N VAL A 185 12.70 4.79 2.01
CA VAL A 185 11.89 3.57 2.01
C VAL A 185 10.52 3.88 1.45
N GLY A 186 10.13 3.23 0.36
CA GLY A 186 8.85 3.53 -0.28
C GLY A 186 8.71 5.00 -0.68
N GLY A 187 9.83 5.68 -0.99
CA GLY A 187 9.90 7.14 -0.98
C GLY A 187 9.15 7.81 -2.14
N ALA A 188 8.45 8.91 -1.88
CA ALA A 188 7.67 9.64 -2.90
C ALA A 188 8.52 10.49 -3.87
N LEU A 189 9.84 10.29 -3.93
CA LEU A 189 10.79 11.15 -4.66
C LEU A 189 10.55 11.20 -6.18
N ASN A 190 10.31 10.04 -6.79
CA ASN A 190 9.93 9.96 -8.20
C ASN A 190 8.67 10.78 -8.51
N ASN A 191 7.70 10.80 -7.59
CA ASN A 191 6.51 11.61 -7.74
C ASN A 191 6.81 13.09 -7.54
N ALA A 192 7.58 13.44 -6.51
CA ALA A 192 7.99 14.80 -6.18
C ALA A 192 8.74 15.49 -7.32
N TRP A 193 9.75 14.83 -7.91
CA TRP A 193 10.49 15.41 -9.04
C TRP A 193 9.64 15.69 -10.27
N ARG A 194 8.60 14.87 -10.48
CA ARG A 194 7.64 15.05 -11.59
C ARG A 194 6.52 16.04 -11.29
N LEU A 195 6.23 16.32 -10.01
CA LEU A 195 5.10 17.15 -9.57
C LEU A 195 5.52 18.54 -9.12
N ARG A 196 6.81 18.74 -8.83
CA ARG A 196 7.30 20.03 -8.39
C ARG A 196 6.95 21.13 -9.40
N PRO A 197 6.60 22.34 -8.93
CA PRO A 197 6.37 23.48 -9.80
C PRO A 197 7.58 23.78 -10.71
N SER A 198 7.30 24.19 -11.95
CA SER A 198 8.32 24.71 -12.85
C SER A 198 8.99 25.92 -12.20
N GLY A 199 10.32 25.93 -12.15
CA GLY A 199 11.11 27.00 -11.51
C GLY A 199 11.50 26.73 -10.05
N SER A 200 10.87 25.79 -9.34
CA SER A 200 11.31 25.46 -7.98
C SER A 200 12.74 24.91 -7.99
N ARG A 201 13.63 25.51 -7.18
CA ARG A 201 15.03 25.05 -6.99
C ARG A 201 15.14 23.86 -6.05
N ARG A 202 14.07 23.55 -5.32
CA ARG A 202 14.02 22.44 -4.37
C ARG A 202 14.07 21.10 -5.09
N LEU A 203 14.57 20.08 -4.36
CA LEU A 203 14.78 18.74 -4.90
C LEU A 203 15.68 18.70 -6.16
N ARG A 204 16.49 19.73 -6.40
CA ARG A 204 17.52 19.77 -7.46
C ARG A 204 18.93 19.59 -6.93
N GLY A 205 19.11 19.77 -5.62
CA GLY A 205 20.42 19.64 -4.98
C GLY A 205 20.89 18.19 -5.01
N ASP A 206 22.19 18.03 -4.95
CA ASP A 206 22.82 16.74 -4.72
C ASP A 206 23.01 16.56 -3.21
N LEU A 207 22.95 15.31 -2.75
CA LEU A 207 23.43 15.03 -1.40
C LEU A 207 24.95 15.29 -1.37
N PRO A 208 25.49 15.77 -0.24
CA PRO A 208 26.92 15.81 -0.03
C PRO A 208 27.55 14.44 -0.32
N GLY A 209 28.66 14.39 -1.04
CA GLY A 209 29.24 13.13 -1.54
C GLY A 209 29.68 12.13 -0.46
N HIS A 210 29.79 12.55 0.80
CA HIS A 210 30.04 11.67 1.95
C HIS A 210 28.78 10.94 2.45
N ILE A 211 27.59 11.38 2.05
CA ILE A 211 26.32 10.73 2.41
C ILE A 211 26.07 9.62 1.40
N ARG A 212 26.10 8.37 1.87
CA ARG A 212 25.63 7.24 1.07
C ARG A 212 24.10 7.25 1.01
N TRP A 213 23.52 7.04 -0.17
CA TRP A 213 22.07 6.99 -0.33
C TRP A 213 21.61 5.60 -0.76
N LEU A 214 20.91 4.93 0.16
CA LEU A 214 20.22 3.66 -0.08
C LEU A 214 18.73 3.93 -0.30
N ASP A 215 18.21 3.57 -1.47
CA ASP A 215 16.77 3.66 -1.77
C ASP A 215 16.14 2.27 -1.82
N VAL A 216 15.22 2.00 -0.89
CA VAL A 216 14.55 0.71 -0.76
C VAL A 216 13.10 0.81 -1.23
N TRP A 217 12.70 -0.05 -2.15
CA TRP A 217 11.36 -0.01 -2.74
C TRP A 217 10.80 -1.41 -3.03
N ALA A 218 9.47 -1.51 -3.02
CA ALA A 218 8.73 -2.72 -3.40
C ALA A 218 8.04 -2.57 -4.76
N ASP A 219 7.92 -3.68 -5.50
CA ASP A 219 7.45 -3.67 -6.90
C ASP A 219 6.07 -3.04 -7.12
N TYR A 220 5.12 -3.20 -6.17
CA TYR A 220 3.79 -2.58 -6.25
C TYR A 220 3.58 -1.43 -5.26
N ASP A 221 4.66 -0.92 -4.67
CA ASP A 221 4.58 0.36 -3.96
C ASP A 221 4.32 1.49 -4.98
N TYR A 222 3.08 1.97 -5.00
CA TYR A 222 2.62 3.00 -5.90
C TYR A 222 3.20 4.39 -5.58
N VAL A 223 3.81 4.59 -4.42
CA VAL A 223 4.45 5.85 -4.02
C VAL A 223 5.90 5.88 -4.50
N ALA A 224 6.67 4.81 -4.27
CA ALA A 224 8.04 4.68 -4.78
C ALA A 224 8.07 4.62 -6.32
N GLY A 225 7.35 3.64 -6.89
CA GLY A 225 7.29 3.40 -8.32
C GLY A 225 8.56 2.86 -8.94
N GLY A 226 9.28 2.02 -8.22
CA GLY A 226 10.51 1.40 -8.65
C GLY A 226 11.73 2.30 -8.47
N THR A 227 12.82 1.93 -9.16
CA THR A 227 14.09 2.64 -9.22
C THR A 227 13.90 4.15 -9.39
N LEU A 228 14.71 4.93 -8.67
CA LEU A 228 14.70 6.38 -8.76
C LEU A 228 15.09 6.84 -10.17
N VAL A 229 14.22 7.64 -10.79
CA VAL A 229 14.45 8.28 -12.08
C VAL A 229 14.71 9.76 -11.83
N ARG A 230 15.99 10.07 -11.62
CA ARG A 230 16.41 11.42 -11.20
C ARG A 230 16.53 12.38 -12.37
N PRO A 231 16.16 13.66 -12.19
CA PRO A 231 16.51 14.70 -13.14
C PRO A 231 17.97 15.16 -12.92
N GLY A 232 18.88 14.85 -13.85
CA GLY A 232 20.24 15.43 -13.89
C GLY A 232 21.37 14.51 -13.41
N ARG A 233 22.50 15.10 -12.95
CA ARG A 233 23.78 14.43 -12.59
C ARG A 233 23.92 14.09 -11.10
N ALA A 234 22.82 13.83 -10.40
CA ALA A 234 22.87 13.59 -8.96
C ALA A 234 23.61 12.30 -8.57
N GLN A 235 24.30 12.33 -7.41
CA GLN A 235 25.01 11.19 -6.81
C GLN A 235 24.17 9.92 -6.83
N ALA A 236 24.62 8.83 -7.48
CA ALA A 236 23.83 7.61 -7.63
C ALA A 236 23.30 7.06 -6.28
N SER A 237 22.03 6.67 -6.25
CA SER A 237 21.49 5.83 -5.16
C SER A 237 21.90 4.39 -5.40
N GLU A 238 22.01 3.66 -4.30
CA GLU A 238 21.90 2.21 -4.33
C GLU A 238 20.42 1.84 -4.21
N ASP A 239 19.80 1.55 -5.35
CA ASP A 239 18.40 1.13 -5.43
C ASP A 239 18.27 -0.37 -5.10
N VAL A 240 17.65 -0.70 -3.97
CA VAL A 240 17.47 -2.07 -3.47
C VAL A 240 15.99 -2.47 -3.53
N PRO A 241 15.60 -3.34 -4.48
CA PRO A 241 14.25 -3.87 -4.53
C PRO A 241 14.04 -4.91 -3.42
N VAL A 242 12.89 -4.84 -2.74
CA VAL A 242 12.45 -5.84 -1.75
C VAL A 242 11.09 -6.42 -2.12
N MET A 243 10.85 -7.69 -1.78
CA MET A 243 9.54 -8.32 -1.99
C MET A 243 8.66 -8.14 -0.75
N ASN A 244 7.76 -7.15 -0.78
CA ASN A 244 6.85 -6.94 0.33
C ASN A 244 5.64 -7.89 0.31
N THR A 245 4.45 -7.42 -0.07
CA THR A 245 3.21 -8.21 -0.14
C THR A 245 2.71 -8.41 -1.57
N LEU A 246 3.33 -7.76 -2.56
CA LEU A 246 2.86 -7.67 -3.94
C LEU A 246 1.39 -7.25 -3.97
N ASN A 247 1.06 -6.18 -3.25
CA ASN A 247 -0.26 -5.57 -3.20
C ASN A 247 -0.12 -4.04 -3.15
N VAL A 248 -0.84 -3.32 -4.03
CA VAL A 248 -0.79 -1.85 -4.10
C VAL A 248 -1.12 -1.18 -2.77
N ILE A 249 -2.04 -1.75 -1.99
CA ILE A 249 -2.51 -1.14 -0.73
C ILE A 249 -1.48 -1.35 0.38
N THR A 250 -0.98 -2.58 0.54
CA THR A 250 -0.15 -2.96 1.69
C THR A 250 1.35 -2.88 1.42
N ASP A 251 1.80 -2.83 0.17
CA ASP A 251 3.24 -2.74 -0.15
C ASP A 251 3.86 -1.46 0.38
N HIS A 252 3.13 -0.35 0.32
CA HIS A 252 3.64 0.95 0.74
C HIS A 252 3.85 1.03 2.26
N GLY A 253 2.92 0.52 3.07
CA GLY A 253 3.01 0.55 4.53
C GLY A 253 3.74 -0.65 5.16
N GLY A 254 3.88 -1.76 4.43
CA GLY A 254 4.34 -3.03 5.01
C GLY A 254 5.85 -3.23 5.11
N TYR A 255 6.70 -2.22 4.83
CA TYR A 255 8.16 -2.41 4.88
C TYR A 255 8.62 -2.91 6.25
N PHE A 256 8.09 -2.33 7.32
CA PHE A 256 8.47 -2.68 8.70
C PHE A 256 7.98 -4.07 9.15
N THR A 257 7.11 -4.73 8.39
CA THR A 257 6.76 -6.14 8.63
C THR A 257 7.64 -7.10 7.80
N ASN A 258 8.42 -6.56 6.86
CA ASN A 258 9.41 -7.31 6.09
C ASN A 258 10.72 -7.46 6.87
N ARG A 259 10.75 -8.48 7.75
CA ARG A 259 11.90 -8.80 8.61
C ARG A 259 13.10 -9.30 7.81
N GLU A 260 12.85 -10.13 6.80
CA GLU A 260 13.89 -10.88 6.09
C GLU A 260 14.70 -10.02 5.12
N GLU A 261 14.06 -9.12 4.41
CA GLU A 261 14.73 -8.24 3.44
C GLU A 261 14.94 -6.85 4.06
N PHE A 262 13.87 -6.16 4.45
CA PHE A 262 13.97 -4.73 4.81
C PHE A 262 14.57 -4.48 6.20
N LEU A 263 14.01 -5.04 7.28
CA LEU A 263 14.52 -4.76 8.63
C LEU A 263 15.94 -5.30 8.82
N SER A 264 16.25 -6.47 8.24
CA SER A 264 17.61 -7.02 8.23
C SER A 264 18.58 -6.07 7.52
N LEU A 265 18.22 -5.58 6.33
CA LEU A 265 19.02 -4.58 5.60
C LEU A 265 19.20 -3.30 6.42
N LEU A 266 18.13 -2.74 6.97
CA LEU A 266 18.18 -1.52 7.79
C LEU A 266 19.08 -1.71 9.02
N ALA A 267 18.97 -2.82 9.73
CA ALA A 267 19.81 -3.11 10.89
C ALA A 267 21.29 -3.25 10.50
N GLN A 268 21.57 -3.88 9.36
CA GLN A 268 22.93 -3.97 8.81
C GLN A 268 23.48 -2.57 8.49
N GLU A 269 22.67 -1.71 7.89
CA GLU A 269 23.06 -0.36 7.51
C GLU A 269 23.25 0.58 8.70
N VAL A 270 22.43 0.46 9.74
CA VAL A 270 22.63 1.24 10.98
C VAL A 270 23.92 0.79 11.68
N ASN A 271 24.18 -0.51 11.71
CA ASN A 271 25.35 -1.09 12.39
C ASN A 271 26.68 -0.85 11.67
N ALA A 272 26.72 -1.09 10.35
CA ALA A 272 27.91 -1.00 9.51
C ALA A 272 27.55 -0.43 8.11
N PRO A 273 27.33 0.90 8.00
CA PRO A 273 26.92 1.50 6.74
C PRO A 273 27.89 1.22 5.60
N GLY A 274 27.36 0.74 4.47
CA GLY A 274 28.15 0.42 3.28
C GLY A 274 29.02 -0.84 3.41
N ALA A 275 28.98 -1.51 4.56
CA ALA A 275 29.70 -2.74 4.80
C ALA A 275 28.77 -3.80 5.44
N PRO A 276 27.66 -4.17 4.78
CA PRO A 276 26.70 -5.12 5.33
C PRO A 276 27.35 -6.45 5.72
N GLN A 277 28.41 -6.87 5.01
CA GLN A 277 29.20 -8.08 5.30
C GLN A 277 29.90 -8.08 6.67
N THR A 278 30.21 -6.92 7.23
CA THR A 278 30.82 -6.81 8.56
C THR A 278 29.77 -6.60 9.65
N SER A 279 28.49 -6.52 9.29
CA SER A 279 27.45 -6.27 10.28
C SER A 279 27.15 -7.51 11.12
N ARG A 280 27.04 -7.32 12.44
CA ARG A 280 26.57 -8.35 13.38
C ARG A 280 25.15 -8.84 13.11
N PHE A 281 24.34 -8.07 12.37
CA PHE A 281 22.97 -8.45 12.01
C PHE A 281 22.90 -9.26 10.72
N ARG A 282 24.02 -9.45 10.01
CA ARG A 282 24.06 -10.30 8.83
C ARG A 282 24.13 -11.76 9.25
N SER A 283 23.08 -12.52 8.94
CA SER A 283 23.06 -13.97 9.12
C SER A 283 23.74 -14.66 7.93
N PRO A 284 24.49 -15.77 8.13
CA PRO A 284 24.94 -16.64 7.04
C PRO A 284 23.78 -17.16 6.17
N ASP A 285 22.57 -17.27 6.75
CA ASP A 285 21.36 -17.75 6.08
C ASP A 285 20.54 -16.63 5.39
N THR A 286 21.02 -15.38 5.36
CA THR A 286 20.25 -14.23 4.83
C THR A 286 19.64 -14.52 3.45
N GLU A 287 20.44 -15.02 2.51
CA GLU A 287 19.98 -15.36 1.15
C GLU A 287 18.88 -16.45 1.14
N ARG A 288 18.97 -17.40 2.06
CA ARG A 288 17.96 -18.44 2.23
C ARG A 288 16.65 -17.83 2.74
N TRP A 289 16.72 -16.92 3.71
CA TRP A 289 15.53 -16.24 4.26
C TRP A 289 14.85 -15.34 3.22
N ILE A 290 15.62 -14.62 2.41
CA ILE A 290 15.11 -13.82 1.29
C ILE A 290 14.36 -14.73 0.29
N ARG A 291 14.96 -15.84 -0.15
CA ARG A 291 14.29 -16.80 -1.05
C ARG A 291 13.00 -17.34 -0.45
N ARG A 292 13.02 -17.75 0.82
CA ARG A 292 11.84 -18.25 1.54
C ARG A 292 10.73 -17.22 1.57
N ARG A 293 11.05 -15.97 1.89
CA ARG A 293 10.07 -14.88 1.88
C ARG A 293 9.41 -14.75 0.50
N ARG A 294 10.22 -14.76 -0.56
CA ARG A 294 9.70 -14.66 -1.93
C ARG A 294 8.73 -15.77 -2.27
N ASP A 295 9.09 -17.03 -1.94
CA ASP A 295 8.20 -18.17 -2.13
C ASP A 295 6.85 -17.97 -1.41
N ARG A 296 6.88 -17.55 -0.14
CA ARG A 296 5.65 -17.31 0.65
C ARG A 296 4.77 -16.21 0.07
N VAL A 297 5.37 -15.10 -0.34
CA VAL A 297 4.64 -13.97 -0.92
C VAL A 297 4.04 -14.37 -2.28
N LEU A 298 4.79 -15.09 -3.12
CA LEU A 298 4.27 -15.59 -4.41
C LEU A 298 3.15 -16.62 -4.22
N THR A 299 3.24 -17.50 -3.22
CA THR A 299 2.14 -18.40 -2.85
C THR A 299 0.87 -17.62 -2.48
N MET A 300 1.00 -16.60 -1.62
CA MET A 300 -0.14 -15.75 -1.23
C MET A 300 -0.80 -15.06 -2.42
N VAL A 301 0.01 -14.47 -3.31
CA VAL A 301 -0.50 -13.83 -4.53
C VAL A 301 -1.20 -14.86 -5.41
N SER A 302 -0.66 -16.07 -5.52
CA SER A 302 -1.28 -17.14 -6.30
C SER A 302 -2.66 -17.51 -5.76
N TRP A 303 -2.81 -17.67 -4.44
CA TRP A 303 -4.12 -17.93 -3.83
C TRP A 303 -5.10 -16.78 -4.07
N ARG A 304 -4.65 -15.52 -3.97
CA ARG A 304 -5.47 -14.36 -4.27
C ARG A 304 -5.92 -14.35 -5.74
N LEU A 305 -5.03 -14.69 -6.67
CA LEU A 305 -5.38 -14.79 -8.10
C LEU A 305 -6.43 -15.88 -8.35
N VAL A 306 -6.25 -17.06 -7.73
CA VAL A 306 -7.24 -18.14 -7.82
C VAL A 306 -8.58 -17.70 -7.22
N ALA A 307 -8.57 -17.03 -6.07
CA ALA A 307 -9.78 -16.48 -5.45
C ALA A 307 -10.51 -15.51 -6.40
N PHE A 308 -9.80 -14.59 -7.04
CA PHE A 308 -10.40 -13.67 -8.02
C PHE A 308 -10.99 -14.38 -9.23
N ILE A 309 -10.27 -15.37 -9.79
CA ILE A 309 -10.74 -16.14 -10.95
C ILE A 309 -11.99 -16.94 -10.60
N LEU A 310 -11.97 -17.65 -9.46
CA LEU A 310 -13.12 -18.44 -8.99
C LEU A 310 -14.32 -17.55 -8.70
N PHE A 311 -14.11 -16.39 -8.04
CA PHE A 311 -15.17 -15.43 -7.79
C PHE A 311 -15.78 -14.89 -9.09
N ALA A 312 -14.95 -14.46 -10.04
CA ALA A 312 -15.42 -13.96 -11.33
C ALA A 312 -16.22 -15.04 -12.09
N ALA A 313 -15.74 -16.29 -12.13
CA ALA A 313 -16.44 -17.40 -12.76
C ALA A 313 -17.78 -17.72 -12.07
N ALA A 314 -17.82 -17.67 -10.73
CA ALA A 314 -19.03 -17.88 -9.96
C ALA A 314 -20.06 -16.77 -10.19
N MET A 315 -19.62 -15.50 -10.22
CA MET A 315 -20.47 -14.35 -10.52
C MET A 315 -21.05 -14.44 -11.94
N LEU A 316 -20.22 -14.75 -12.95
CA LEU A 316 -20.69 -14.94 -14.32
C LEU A 316 -21.71 -16.08 -14.43
N SER A 317 -21.50 -17.16 -13.66
CA SER A 317 -22.45 -18.28 -13.62
C SER A 317 -23.76 -17.88 -12.93
N ARG A 318 -23.69 -17.12 -11.84
CA ARG A 318 -24.86 -16.61 -11.11
C ARG A 318 -25.66 -15.58 -11.93
N MET A 319 -25.04 -14.89 -12.89
CA MET A 319 -25.70 -13.97 -13.82
C MET A 319 -26.53 -14.66 -14.92
N ARG A 320 -26.25 -15.93 -15.26
CA ARG A 320 -26.88 -16.61 -16.41
C ARG A 320 -28.36 -16.98 -16.23
N PRO A 321 -28.83 -17.45 -15.05
CA PRO A 321 -30.25 -17.69 -14.82
C PRO A 321 -31.03 -16.38 -14.68
N LEU A 322 -32.33 -16.41 -14.97
CA LEU A 322 -33.32 -15.33 -14.81
C LEU A 322 -33.09 -14.50 -13.53
N ASP A 323 -32.32 -13.42 -13.67
CA ASP A 323 -32.03 -12.34 -12.71
C ASP A 323 -31.80 -12.72 -11.22
N ARG A 324 -31.00 -13.76 -10.93
CA ARG A 324 -30.69 -14.13 -9.53
C ARG A 324 -30.00 -13.00 -8.76
N LEU A 325 -29.13 -12.22 -9.41
CA LEU A 325 -28.44 -11.12 -8.75
C LEU A 325 -29.40 -9.98 -8.38
N GLY A 326 -30.39 -9.67 -9.23
CA GLY A 326 -31.44 -8.72 -8.88
C GLY A 326 -32.21 -9.20 -7.65
N ALA A 327 -32.61 -10.47 -7.64
CA ALA A 327 -33.32 -11.06 -6.50
C ALA A 327 -32.51 -11.05 -5.19
N ASP A 328 -31.20 -11.32 -5.25
CA ASP A 328 -30.31 -11.20 -4.10
C ASP A 328 -30.21 -9.75 -3.61
N GLY A 329 -30.11 -8.80 -4.55
CA GLY A 329 -30.08 -7.38 -4.26
C GLY A 329 -31.33 -6.89 -3.54
N ASP A 330 -32.50 -7.26 -4.06
CA ASP A 330 -33.78 -6.94 -3.45
C ASP A 330 -33.88 -7.49 -2.02
N ALA A 331 -33.55 -8.78 -1.85
CA ALA A 331 -33.61 -9.43 -0.56
C ALA A 331 -32.66 -8.76 0.44
N ALA A 332 -31.43 -8.47 0.03
CA ALA A 332 -30.46 -7.80 0.88
C ALA A 332 -30.87 -6.35 1.21
N GLY A 333 -31.44 -5.62 0.25
CA GLY A 333 -32.00 -4.28 0.48
C GLY A 333 -33.09 -4.31 1.55
N LEU A 334 -34.02 -5.27 1.47
CA LEU A 334 -35.08 -5.47 2.47
C LEU A 334 -34.50 -5.82 3.86
N TRP A 335 -33.49 -6.69 3.93
CA TRP A 335 -32.84 -7.03 5.20
C TRP A 335 -32.15 -5.84 5.86
N LEU A 336 -31.42 -5.04 5.07
CA LEU A 336 -30.74 -3.85 5.59
C LEU A 336 -31.72 -2.74 5.97
N GLY A 337 -32.86 -2.66 5.28
CA GLY A 337 -34.01 -1.82 5.64
C GLY A 337 -34.49 -2.04 7.09
N LYS A 338 -34.40 -3.28 7.58
CA LYS A 338 -34.82 -3.65 8.95
C LYS A 338 -33.80 -3.27 10.03
N LEU A 339 -32.57 -2.87 9.68
CA LEU A 339 -31.54 -2.53 10.68
C LEU A 339 -31.67 -1.06 11.12
N PRO A 340 -31.77 -0.75 12.43
CA PRO A 340 -32.06 0.62 12.92
C PRO A 340 -31.12 1.73 12.42
N LEU A 341 -29.86 1.38 12.12
CA LEU A 341 -28.85 2.34 11.63
C LEU A 341 -28.76 2.40 10.10
N LEU A 342 -29.17 1.35 9.40
CA LEU A 342 -29.03 1.24 7.94
C LEU A 342 -30.35 1.44 7.20
N GLY A 343 -31.49 1.25 7.87
CA GLY A 343 -32.82 1.45 7.29
C GLY A 343 -32.99 2.86 6.74
N GLY A 344 -32.65 3.89 7.51
CA GLY A 344 -32.71 5.28 7.05
C GLY A 344 -31.80 5.56 5.84
N VAL A 345 -30.70 4.83 5.68
CA VAL A 345 -29.80 4.96 4.51
C VAL A 345 -30.42 4.31 3.28
N VAL A 346 -30.95 3.09 3.44
CA VAL A 346 -31.62 2.36 2.37
C VAL A 346 -32.84 3.15 1.90
N ASP A 347 -33.64 3.68 2.83
CA ASP A 347 -34.80 4.52 2.52
C ASP A 347 -34.38 5.80 1.81
N ALA A 348 -33.33 6.49 2.28
CA ALA A 348 -32.81 7.68 1.61
C ALA A 348 -32.32 7.37 0.19
N LEU A 349 -31.59 6.27 -0.02
CA LEU A 349 -31.13 5.86 -1.35
C LEU A 349 -32.30 5.50 -2.27
N THR A 350 -33.31 4.83 -1.73
CA THR A 350 -34.52 4.45 -2.46
C THR A 350 -35.33 5.69 -2.85
N ASN A 351 -35.46 6.65 -1.94
CA ASN A 351 -36.13 7.93 -2.18
C ASN A 351 -35.36 8.78 -3.20
N VAL A 352 -34.03 8.81 -3.15
CA VAL A 352 -33.21 9.50 -4.16
C VAL A 352 -33.36 8.84 -5.53
N ALA A 353 -33.33 7.51 -5.60
CA ALA A 353 -33.56 6.78 -6.84
C ALA A 353 -34.95 7.05 -7.43
N GLY A 354 -35.98 7.09 -6.57
CA GLY A 354 -37.35 7.46 -6.93
C GLY A 354 -37.47 8.92 -7.37
N TRP A 355 -36.85 9.86 -6.66
CA TRP A 355 -36.83 11.29 -7.00
C TRP A 355 -36.17 11.56 -8.35
N LEU A 356 -35.07 10.86 -8.63
CA LEU A 356 -34.39 10.91 -9.93
C LEU A 356 -35.23 10.29 -11.06
N SER A 357 -36.43 9.75 -10.78
CA SER A 357 -37.32 9.11 -11.75
C SER A 357 -36.58 8.08 -12.60
N LEU A 358 -35.66 7.35 -11.97
CA LEU A 358 -34.83 6.38 -12.65
C LEU A 358 -35.74 5.31 -13.26
N ARG A 359 -35.71 5.19 -14.59
CA ARG A 359 -36.55 4.23 -15.34
C ARG A 359 -36.35 2.81 -14.79
N PRO A 360 -37.33 1.89 -14.90
CA PRO A 360 -37.23 0.48 -14.47
C PRO A 360 -35.88 -0.22 -14.78
N PRO A 361 -35.25 -0.06 -15.97
CA PRO A 361 -33.93 -0.65 -16.23
C PRO A 361 -32.81 -0.19 -15.27
N VAL A 362 -32.95 0.98 -14.62
CA VAL A 362 -31.97 1.50 -13.66
C VAL A 362 -32.20 0.93 -12.26
N SER A 363 -33.45 0.73 -11.82
CA SER A 363 -33.73 0.03 -10.56
C SER A 363 -33.24 -1.41 -10.60
N ASP A 364 -33.43 -2.09 -11.74
CA ASP A 364 -32.94 -3.46 -11.94
C ASP A 364 -31.41 -3.52 -11.92
N ALA A 365 -30.75 -2.55 -12.57
CA ALA A 365 -29.30 -2.43 -12.53
C ALA A 365 -28.80 -2.18 -11.10
N PHE A 366 -29.48 -1.34 -10.33
CA PHE A 366 -29.14 -1.09 -8.93
C PHE A 366 -29.28 -2.35 -8.07
N ALA A 367 -30.39 -3.08 -8.18
CA ALA A 367 -30.58 -4.35 -7.48
C ALA A 367 -29.46 -5.35 -7.82
N ARG A 368 -29.10 -5.50 -9.10
CA ARG A 368 -28.00 -6.38 -9.52
C ARG A 368 -26.64 -5.96 -8.96
N LEU A 369 -26.33 -4.66 -8.98
CA LEU A 369 -25.11 -4.12 -8.39
C LEU A 369 -25.08 -4.38 -6.88
N PHE A 370 -26.23 -4.24 -6.22
CA PHE A 370 -26.37 -4.50 -4.79
C PHE A 370 -26.15 -5.99 -4.46
N GLY A 371 -26.80 -6.89 -5.20
CA GLY A 371 -26.62 -8.34 -5.07
C GLY A 371 -25.17 -8.75 -5.34
N MET A 372 -24.52 -8.17 -6.35
CA MET A 372 -23.08 -8.35 -6.58
C MET A 372 -22.25 -7.88 -5.36
N GLY A 373 -22.58 -6.71 -4.79
CA GLY A 373 -21.92 -6.18 -3.61
C GLY A 373 -21.99 -7.12 -2.40
N VAL A 374 -23.14 -7.76 -2.18
CA VAL A 374 -23.33 -8.75 -1.11
C VAL A 374 -22.40 -9.94 -1.30
N TRP A 375 -22.32 -10.50 -2.50
CA TRP A 375 -21.45 -11.63 -2.78
C TRP A 375 -19.97 -11.26 -2.76
N VAL A 376 -19.60 -10.06 -3.21
CA VAL A 376 -18.23 -9.51 -3.04
C VAL A 376 -17.89 -9.46 -1.56
N ALA A 377 -18.77 -8.93 -0.71
CA ALA A 377 -18.54 -8.84 0.73
C ALA A 377 -18.42 -10.23 1.37
N ALA A 378 -19.35 -11.15 1.08
CA ALA A 378 -19.33 -12.51 1.62
C ALA A 378 -18.05 -13.28 1.21
N TYR A 379 -17.67 -13.22 -0.07
CA TYR A 379 -16.47 -13.89 -0.56
C TYR A 379 -15.19 -13.25 -0.02
N THR A 380 -15.18 -11.92 0.16
CA THR A 380 -14.07 -11.20 0.81
C THR A 380 -13.93 -11.63 2.27
N LEU A 381 -15.03 -11.72 3.02
CA LEU A 381 -15.01 -12.19 4.40
C LEU A 381 -14.50 -13.63 4.50
N LEU A 382 -14.91 -14.51 3.59
CA LEU A 382 -14.37 -15.86 3.49
C LEU A 382 -12.86 -15.84 3.23
N PHE A 383 -12.39 -15.05 2.26
CA PHE A 383 -10.97 -14.93 1.95
C PHE A 383 -10.18 -14.39 3.15
N VAL A 384 -10.69 -13.37 3.84
CA VAL A 384 -10.08 -12.80 5.05
C VAL A 384 -10.05 -13.83 6.18
N ALA A 385 -11.11 -14.62 6.37
CA ALA A 385 -11.14 -15.69 7.37
C ALA A 385 -10.10 -16.78 7.05
N LEU A 386 -10.04 -17.24 5.80
CA LEU A 386 -9.02 -18.19 5.33
C LEU A 386 -7.61 -17.63 5.52
N TYR A 387 -7.41 -16.35 5.20
CA TYR A 387 -6.14 -15.66 5.43
C TYR A 387 -5.78 -15.65 6.92
N SER A 388 -6.65 -15.16 7.79
CA SER A 388 -6.37 -14.99 9.21
C SER A 388 -6.22 -16.31 9.96
N LEU A 389 -6.93 -17.37 9.55
CA LEU A 389 -6.86 -18.68 10.21
C LEU A 389 -5.68 -19.52 9.72
N VAL A 390 -5.31 -19.38 8.45
CA VAL A 390 -4.37 -20.32 7.81
C VAL A 390 -3.08 -19.62 7.41
N PHE A 391 -3.15 -18.52 6.64
CA PHE A 391 -1.96 -17.85 6.12
C PHE A 391 -1.25 -16.98 7.16
N GLY A 392 -1.98 -16.12 7.87
CA GLY A 392 -1.44 -15.14 8.80
C GLY A 392 -0.53 -15.79 9.85
N PRO A 393 -1.01 -16.81 10.59
CA PRO A 393 -0.20 -17.52 11.57
C PRO A 393 1.03 -18.19 10.96
N TRP A 394 0.88 -18.79 9.78
CA TRP A 394 2.00 -19.41 9.06
C TRP A 394 3.05 -18.37 8.62
N HIS A 395 2.61 -17.26 8.02
CA HIS A 395 3.47 -16.16 7.58
C HIS A 395 4.23 -15.54 8.76
N GLU A 396 3.55 -15.31 9.88
CA GLU A 396 4.16 -14.77 11.08
C GLU A 396 5.13 -15.74 11.76
N ALA A 397 4.79 -17.04 11.83
CA ALA A 397 5.70 -18.07 12.34
C ALA A 397 6.99 -18.13 11.53
N GLU A 398 6.88 -18.09 10.21
CA GLU A 398 8.02 -18.04 9.31
C GLU A 398 8.85 -16.76 9.45
N GLY A 399 8.18 -15.61 9.63
CA GLY A 399 8.84 -14.33 9.94
C GLY A 399 9.50 -14.28 11.32
N ARG A 400 9.11 -15.15 12.27
CA ARG A 400 9.80 -15.33 13.56
C ARG A 400 11.00 -16.27 13.42
N ARG A 401 10.88 -17.34 12.64
CA ARG A 401 11.98 -18.27 12.33
C ARG A 401 13.16 -17.54 11.68
N SER A 402 12.91 -16.56 10.81
CA SER A 402 13.98 -15.75 10.18
C SER A 402 14.75 -14.85 11.14
N LEU A 403 14.15 -14.51 12.29
CA LEU A 403 14.82 -13.80 13.38
C LEU A 403 15.58 -14.74 14.33
N GLY A 404 15.61 -16.05 14.05
CA GLY A 404 16.21 -17.05 14.94
C GLY A 404 15.40 -17.33 16.21
N THR A 405 14.18 -16.79 16.34
CA THR A 405 13.35 -16.98 17.55
C THR A 405 12.51 -18.26 17.51
N ALA A 406 12.63 -19.06 16.45
CA ALA A 406 11.93 -20.35 16.31
C ALA A 406 12.74 -21.32 15.45
N PRO A 407 12.71 -22.65 15.75
CA PRO A 407 13.43 -23.63 14.96
C PRO A 407 12.84 -23.75 13.53
N PRO A 408 13.68 -24.01 12.51
CA PRO A 408 13.20 -24.22 11.15
C PRO A 408 12.38 -25.52 11.07
N PRO A 409 11.30 -25.57 10.26
CA PRO A 409 10.52 -26.79 10.09
C PRO A 409 11.34 -27.84 9.34
N ALA A 410 11.02 -29.12 9.55
CA ALA A 410 11.61 -30.21 8.80
C ALA A 410 11.42 -30.04 7.27
N THR A 411 10.23 -29.60 6.83
CA THR A 411 9.92 -29.40 5.39
C THR A 411 8.93 -28.25 5.14
N GLN A 412 9.44 -27.03 4.94
CA GLN A 412 8.63 -25.84 4.58
C GLN A 412 7.73 -26.05 3.34
N ARG A 413 8.21 -26.81 2.35
CA ARG A 413 7.42 -27.10 1.14
C ARG A 413 6.15 -27.88 1.46
N LEU A 414 6.20 -28.81 2.41
CA LEU A 414 5.04 -29.59 2.82
C LEU A 414 4.01 -28.69 3.52
N GLU A 415 4.46 -27.81 4.42
CA GLU A 415 3.59 -26.80 5.06
C GLU A 415 2.90 -25.94 3.98
N ILE A 416 3.63 -25.43 2.99
CA ILE A 416 3.08 -24.64 1.87
C ILE A 416 2.02 -25.43 1.09
N ILE A 417 2.30 -26.70 0.76
CA ILE A 417 1.40 -27.55 -0.03
C ILE A 417 0.10 -27.80 0.75
N VAL A 418 0.19 -28.25 2.00
CA VAL A 418 -0.98 -28.53 2.84
C VAL A 418 -1.83 -27.27 3.02
N THR A 419 -1.19 -26.16 3.36
CA THR A 419 -1.85 -24.86 3.54
C THR A 419 -2.53 -24.40 2.23
N SER A 420 -1.87 -24.60 1.08
CA SER A 420 -2.45 -24.28 -0.23
C SER A 420 -3.69 -25.11 -0.52
N VAL A 421 -3.66 -26.42 -0.26
CA VAL A 421 -4.81 -27.30 -0.51
C VAL A 421 -6.01 -26.87 0.33
N LEU A 422 -5.82 -26.60 1.62
CA LEU A 422 -6.90 -26.14 2.50
C LEU A 422 -7.52 -24.82 2.03
N VAL A 423 -6.69 -23.84 1.66
CA VAL A 423 -7.18 -22.56 1.15
C VAL A 423 -7.92 -22.75 -0.17
N LEU A 424 -7.38 -23.53 -1.11
CA LEU A 424 -8.01 -23.76 -2.41
C LEU A 424 -9.37 -24.48 -2.28
N LEU A 425 -9.49 -25.45 -1.37
CA LEU A 425 -10.77 -26.10 -1.07
C LEU A 425 -11.79 -25.11 -0.50
N GLY A 426 -11.38 -24.25 0.43
CA GLY A 426 -12.24 -23.19 0.98
C GLY A 426 -12.71 -22.19 -0.08
N LEU A 427 -11.81 -21.76 -0.96
CA LEU A 427 -12.13 -20.84 -2.06
C LEU A 427 -13.08 -21.47 -3.09
N PHE A 428 -12.89 -22.76 -3.40
CA PHE A 428 -13.77 -23.49 -4.31
C PHE A 428 -15.15 -23.69 -3.70
N ALA A 429 -15.24 -24.07 -2.42
CA ALA A 429 -16.51 -24.19 -1.71
C ALA A 429 -17.27 -22.86 -1.70
N GLY A 430 -16.59 -21.75 -1.38
CA GLY A 430 -17.21 -20.42 -1.43
C GLY A 430 -17.71 -20.03 -2.82
N ALA A 431 -16.94 -20.31 -3.87
CA ALA A 431 -17.34 -20.06 -5.25
C ALA A 431 -18.52 -20.94 -5.67
N TRP A 432 -18.52 -22.22 -5.28
CA TRP A 432 -19.64 -23.15 -5.50
C TRP A 432 -20.92 -22.65 -4.83
N SER A 433 -20.83 -22.18 -3.58
CA SER A 433 -21.98 -21.60 -2.86
C SER A 433 -22.58 -20.41 -3.61
N ILE A 434 -21.78 -19.54 -4.21
CA ILE A 434 -22.29 -18.44 -5.05
C ILE A 434 -23.07 -18.99 -6.25
N VAL A 435 -22.64 -20.09 -6.87
CA VAL A 435 -23.33 -20.63 -8.05
C VAL A 435 -24.64 -21.33 -7.69
N ASP A 436 -24.59 -22.19 -6.66
CA ASP A 436 -25.63 -23.18 -6.40
C ASP A 436 -26.70 -22.70 -5.41
N LEU A 437 -26.37 -21.78 -4.50
CA LEU A 437 -27.35 -21.29 -3.52
C LEU A 437 -28.54 -20.63 -4.22
N PRO A 438 -29.77 -20.88 -3.74
CA PRO A 438 -30.95 -20.15 -4.22
C PRO A 438 -30.78 -18.64 -3.99
N PRO A 439 -31.65 -17.81 -4.60
CA PRO A 439 -31.71 -16.40 -4.25
C PRO A 439 -31.87 -16.23 -2.74
N LEU A 440 -31.27 -15.17 -2.19
CA LEU A 440 -31.40 -14.87 -0.76
C LEU A 440 -32.90 -14.80 -0.36
N PRO A 441 -33.29 -15.43 0.76
CA PRO A 441 -34.67 -15.41 1.19
C PRO A 441 -35.08 -13.98 1.54
N ARG A 442 -36.23 -13.55 1.01
CA ARG A 442 -36.85 -12.29 1.42
C ARG A 442 -37.25 -12.39 2.90
N PRO A 443 -37.05 -11.35 3.71
CA PRO A 443 -37.48 -11.38 5.09
C PRO A 443 -39.01 -11.52 5.16
N VAL A 444 -39.50 -12.38 6.06
CA VAL A 444 -40.94 -12.51 6.34
C VAL A 444 -41.44 -11.15 6.86
N PRO A 445 -42.61 -10.66 6.39
CA PRO A 445 -43.18 -9.37 6.83
C PRO A 445 -43.25 -9.26 8.35
#